data_AF-A0A4S3JCW4-F1
#
_entry.id   AF-A0A4S3JCW4-F1
#
_cell.length_a   1.000
_cell.length_b   1.000
_cell.length_c   1.000
_cell.angle_alpha   90.00
_cell.angle_beta   90.00
_cell.angle_gamma   90.00
#
_symmetry.space_group_name_H-M   'P 1'
#
loop_
_entity.id
_entity.type
_entity.pdbx_description
1 polymer ?
#
loop_
_entity_poly.entity_id
_entity_poly.type
_entity_poly.pdbx_seq_one_letter_code
_entity_poly.pdbx_strand_id
1 'polypeptide(L)'
;MAYPAIGDYNKGVCPETHPVAIYSIFLEFFFNTQPFPDYENWVYSMGDMTGYGLHGDFVNGWADQEALQKALETCTTQKGLLDSNCSITKTQKRSLTPLIQTLEVQEPEEELGQHGTLAKLPGNNPVTGALR
;
A
#
# COMPACT_ATOMS: atom_id res chain seq x y z
N MET A 1 -13.98 -6.83 15.70
CA MET A 1 -12.81 -5.95 15.52
C MET A 1 -13.23 -4.54 15.91
N ALA A 2 -12.37 -3.77 16.55
CA ALA A 2 -12.69 -2.41 16.97
C ALA A 2 -11.52 -1.46 16.67
N TYR A 3 -11.83 -0.21 16.34
CA TYR A 3 -10.84 0.86 16.26
C TYR A 3 -10.20 1.08 17.66
N PRO A 4 -8.94 1.53 17.74
CA PRO A 4 -8.33 1.85 19.03
C PRO A 4 -9.18 2.82 19.87
N ALA A 5 -9.31 2.52 21.15
CA ALA A 5 -10.05 3.36 22.10
C ALA A 5 -9.23 4.58 22.56
N ILE A 6 -7.91 4.48 22.51
CA ILE A 6 -6.96 5.52 22.90
C ILE A 6 -5.85 5.58 21.85
N GLY A 7 -5.46 6.78 21.41
CA GLY A 7 -4.40 6.98 20.43
C GLY A 7 -4.88 6.89 18.98
N ASP A 8 -3.97 6.59 18.06
CA ASP A 8 -4.23 6.54 16.62
C ASP A 8 -4.23 5.11 16.05
N TYR A 9 -4.53 4.96 14.76
CA TYR A 9 -4.59 3.66 14.09
C TYR A 9 -3.23 2.93 14.00
N ASN A 10 -2.09 3.62 14.17
CA ASN A 10 -0.76 3.01 14.09
C ASN A 10 -0.26 2.49 15.44
N LYS A 11 -0.65 3.14 16.54
CA LYS A 11 -0.08 2.88 17.88
C LYS A 11 -1.13 2.86 19.01
N GLY A 12 -2.40 2.91 18.66
CA GLY A 12 -3.48 3.02 19.62
C GLY A 12 -3.73 1.75 20.43
N VAL A 13 -4.39 1.92 21.57
CA VAL A 13 -4.72 0.84 22.51
C VAL A 13 -6.09 0.28 22.15
N CYS A 14 -6.16 -1.03 22.01
CA CYS A 14 -7.40 -1.75 21.76
C CYS A 14 -8.37 -1.63 22.96
N PRO A 15 -9.69 -1.51 22.74
CA PRO A 15 -10.66 -1.56 23.82
C PRO A 15 -10.69 -2.94 24.49
N GLU A 16 -11.08 -3.01 25.76
CA GLU A 16 -11.17 -4.28 26.51
C GLU A 16 -12.10 -5.31 25.85
N THR A 17 -13.14 -4.85 25.15
CA THR A 17 -14.07 -5.74 24.41
C THR A 17 -13.43 -6.39 23.19
N HIS A 18 -12.32 -5.85 22.69
CA HIS A 18 -11.59 -6.35 21.53
C HIS A 18 -10.08 -6.20 21.76
N PRO A 19 -9.49 -6.94 22.72
CA PRO A 19 -8.16 -6.65 23.25
C PRO A 19 -7.01 -7.08 22.32
N VAL A 20 -7.33 -7.66 21.16
CA VAL A 20 -6.35 -8.16 20.20
C VAL A 20 -6.18 -7.14 19.08
N ALA A 21 -4.98 -6.56 18.99
CA ALA A 21 -4.59 -5.75 17.85
C ALA A 21 -4.41 -6.64 16.61
N ILE A 22 -5.03 -6.24 15.51
CA ILE A 22 -4.81 -6.84 14.19
C ILE A 22 -3.73 -6.05 13.45
N TYR A 23 -3.01 -6.72 12.55
CA TYR A 23 -2.07 -6.03 11.68
C TYR A 23 -2.80 -5.01 10.81
N SER A 24 -2.22 -3.82 10.70
CA SER A 24 -2.72 -2.76 9.81
C SER A 24 -1.72 -2.58 8.67
N ILE A 25 -2.23 -2.56 7.44
CA ILE A 25 -1.43 -2.23 6.26
C ILE A 25 -1.75 -0.78 5.93
N PHE A 26 -0.73 0.06 5.99
CA PHE A 26 -0.84 1.45 5.58
C PHE A 26 -0.39 1.58 4.12
N LEU A 27 -1.29 2.06 3.27
CA LEU A 27 -1.03 2.37 1.86
C LEU A 27 -1.24 3.86 1.66
N GLU A 28 -0.27 4.53 1.05
CA GLU A 28 -0.33 5.95 0.75
C GLU A 28 -0.02 6.17 -0.73
N PHE A 29 -0.89 6.92 -1.41
CA PHE A 29 -0.79 7.18 -2.83
C PHE A 29 -0.62 8.68 -3.06
N PHE A 30 0.48 9.06 -3.72
CA PHE A 30 0.74 10.44 -4.10
C PHE A 30 0.45 10.63 -5.58
N PHE A 31 -0.41 11.59 -5.89
CA PHE A 31 -0.70 12.02 -7.26
C PHE A 31 -0.22 13.45 -7.43
N ASN A 32 0.66 13.70 -8.42
CA ASN A 32 1.04 15.06 -8.77
C ASN A 32 -0.06 15.70 -9.62
N THR A 33 -0.92 16.46 -8.96
CA THR A 33 -2.10 17.07 -9.55
C THR A 33 -1.92 18.53 -9.94
N GLN A 34 -0.79 19.14 -9.56
CA GLN A 34 -0.48 20.54 -9.83
C GLN A 34 -0.57 20.94 -11.32
N PRO A 35 -0.24 20.07 -12.30
CA PRO A 35 -0.42 20.39 -13.72
C PRO A 35 -1.88 20.38 -14.20
N PHE A 36 -2.82 19.84 -13.44
CA PHE A 36 -4.20 19.56 -13.85
C PHE A 36 -5.21 20.29 -12.95
N PRO A 37 -5.44 21.60 -13.17
CA PRO A 37 -6.24 22.43 -12.25
C PRO A 37 -7.73 22.08 -12.22
N ASP A 38 -8.22 21.29 -13.17
CA ASP A 38 -9.62 20.88 -13.30
C ASP A 38 -9.96 19.67 -12.42
N TYR A 39 -9.87 19.87 -11.10
CA TYR A 39 -10.04 18.78 -10.12
C TYR A 39 -11.46 18.24 -10.03
N GLU A 40 -12.47 18.98 -10.50
CA GLU A 40 -13.88 18.57 -10.48
C GLU A 40 -14.17 17.47 -11.51
N ASN A 41 -13.28 17.27 -12.48
CA ASN A 41 -13.41 16.28 -13.56
C ASN A 41 -12.45 15.08 -13.39
N TRP A 42 -11.83 14.91 -12.23
CA TRP A 42 -10.95 13.77 -12.00
C TRP A 42 -11.74 12.48 -11.81
N VAL A 43 -11.27 11.44 -12.47
CA VAL A 43 -11.82 10.09 -12.41
C VAL A 43 -10.67 9.11 -12.24
N TYR A 44 -10.89 8.03 -11.48
CA TYR A 44 -9.92 6.94 -11.45
C TYR A 44 -9.85 6.28 -12.83
N SER A 45 -8.69 5.75 -13.20
CA SER A 45 -8.42 5.13 -14.52
C SER A 45 -9.36 3.97 -14.87
N MET A 46 -9.98 3.36 -13.87
CA MET A 46 -11.01 2.32 -14.02
C MET A 46 -12.42 2.90 -14.26
N GLY A 47 -12.54 4.21 -14.46
CA GLY A 47 -13.79 4.90 -14.77
C GLY A 47 -14.61 5.29 -13.54
N ASP A 48 -14.08 5.18 -12.33
CA ASP A 48 -14.80 5.54 -11.11
C ASP A 48 -14.71 7.04 -10.79
N MET A 49 -15.85 7.73 -10.77
CA MET A 49 -15.96 9.14 -10.35
C MET A 49 -16.16 9.32 -8.84
N THR A 50 -16.46 8.25 -8.10
CA THR A 50 -16.86 8.32 -6.68
C THR A 50 -15.68 8.14 -5.73
N GLY A 51 -14.62 7.48 -6.19
CA GLY A 51 -13.47 7.08 -5.39
C GLY A 51 -13.68 5.79 -4.58
N TYR A 52 -14.87 5.18 -4.61
CA TYR A 52 -15.16 3.94 -3.89
C TYR A 52 -14.60 2.68 -4.58
N GLY A 53 -14.17 2.78 -5.83
CA GLY A 53 -13.52 1.70 -6.58
C GLY A 53 -12.06 1.50 -6.22
N LEU A 54 -11.42 2.43 -5.49
CA LEU A 54 -10.06 2.24 -5.03
C LEU A 54 -10.03 1.21 -3.89
N HIS A 55 -9.45 0.05 -4.16
CA HIS A 55 -9.11 -0.94 -3.14
C HIS A 55 -7.64 -1.36 -3.28
N GLY A 56 -7.10 -1.90 -2.20
CA GLY A 56 -5.77 -2.47 -2.17
C GLY A 56 -5.87 -3.90 -1.64
N ASP A 57 -5.31 -4.83 -2.40
CA ASP A 57 -5.22 -6.22 -1.97
C ASP A 57 -3.81 -6.49 -1.45
N PHE A 58 -3.71 -7.15 -0.30
CA PHE A 58 -2.45 -7.66 0.19
C PHE A 58 -2.39 -9.17 -0.04
N VAL A 59 -1.35 -9.61 -0.75
CA VAL A 59 -1.08 -11.02 -1.00
C VAL A 59 0.28 -11.37 -0.41
N ASN A 60 0.30 -12.35 0.49
CA ASN A 60 1.55 -12.90 1.01
C ASN A 60 2.07 -13.98 0.07
N GLY A 61 3.15 -13.68 -0.66
CA GLY A 61 3.85 -14.61 -1.57
C GLY A 61 5.11 -15.27 -0.99
N TRP A 62 5.39 -15.14 0.32
CA TRP A 62 6.61 -15.71 0.91
C TRP A 62 6.52 -17.24 1.01
N ALA A 63 7.62 -17.94 0.72
CA ALA A 63 7.66 -19.40 0.91
C ALA A 63 7.49 -19.81 2.39
N ASP A 64 8.03 -19.00 3.32
CA ASP A 64 7.76 -19.14 4.75
C ASP A 64 6.48 -18.40 5.13
N GLN A 65 5.40 -19.16 5.30
CA GLN A 65 4.08 -18.63 5.64
C GLN A 65 4.00 -18.07 7.06
N GLU A 66 4.95 -18.40 7.95
CA GLU A 66 5.01 -17.91 9.32
C GLU A 66 5.88 -16.64 9.45
N ALA A 67 6.52 -16.19 8.37
CA ALA A 67 7.47 -15.08 8.41
C ALA A 67 6.86 -13.81 9.00
N LEU A 68 5.62 -13.47 8.60
CA LEU A 68 4.92 -12.29 9.11
C LEU A 68 4.61 -12.41 10.60
N GLN A 69 4.11 -13.56 11.05
CA GLN A 69 3.80 -13.78 12.46
C GLN A 69 5.06 -13.67 13.32
N LYS A 70 6.15 -14.33 12.93
CA LYS A 70 7.44 -14.23 13.61
C LYS A 70 7.95 -12.79 13.65
N ALA A 71 7.76 -12.01 12.58
CA ALA A 71 8.14 -10.62 12.55
C ALA A 71 7.36 -9.77 13.57
N LEU A 72 6.04 -10.00 13.70
CA LEU A 72 5.21 -9.31 14.68
C LEU A 72 5.64 -9.60 16.12
N GLU A 73 6.09 -10.83 16.39
CA GLU A 73 6.55 -11.25 17.71
C GLU A 73 7.95 -10.71 18.08
N THR A 74 8.80 -10.47 17.08
CA THR A 74 10.25 -10.25 17.33
C THR A 74 10.79 -8.91 16.84
N CYS A 75 10.07 -8.20 15.97
CA CYS A 75 10.52 -6.96 15.32
C CYS A 75 9.74 -5.71 15.77
N THR A 76 8.95 -5.80 16.85
CA THR A 76 8.05 -4.74 17.33
C THR A 76 8.59 -4.00 18.55
N THR A 77 9.84 -4.24 18.94
CA THR A 77 10.50 -3.49 20.01
C THR A 77 10.75 -2.03 19.58
N GLN A 78 11.20 -1.18 20.50
CA GLN A 78 11.58 0.20 20.17
C GLN A 78 12.69 0.30 19.10
N LYS A 79 13.49 -0.76 18.92
CA LYS A 79 14.52 -0.83 17.88
C LYS A 79 13.96 -1.29 16.54
N GLY A 80 12.74 -1.83 16.50
CA GLY A 80 12.08 -2.27 15.28
C GLY A 80 12.90 -3.31 14.52
N LEU A 81 13.10 -3.07 13.23
CA LEU A 81 13.93 -3.90 12.35
C LEU A 81 15.43 -3.91 12.73
N LEU A 82 15.89 -2.99 13.57
CA LEU A 82 17.27 -2.96 14.07
C LEU A 82 17.46 -3.80 15.34
N ASP A 83 16.40 -4.41 15.86
CA ASP A 83 16.53 -5.34 16.97
C ASP A 83 17.31 -6.60 16.54
N SER A 84 18.30 -7.00 17.34
CA SER A 84 19.10 -8.20 17.07
C SER A 84 18.28 -9.50 17.04
N ASN A 85 17.11 -9.50 17.69
CA ASN A 85 16.21 -10.63 17.72
C ASN A 85 15.16 -10.60 16.60
N CYS A 86 15.05 -9.51 15.84
CA CYS A 86 14.06 -9.40 14.78
C CYS A 86 14.23 -10.52 13.75
N SER A 87 13.19 -11.34 13.58
CA SER A 87 13.20 -12.55 12.76
C SER A 87 13.59 -12.30 11.30
N ILE A 88 13.25 -11.10 10.80
CA ILE A 88 13.49 -10.67 9.41
C ILE A 88 14.94 -10.24 9.20
N THR A 89 15.57 -9.60 10.17
CA THR A 89 16.87 -8.94 9.99
C THR A 89 18.01 -9.61 10.76
N LYS A 90 17.74 -10.54 11.68
CA LYS A 90 18.76 -11.24 12.47
C LYS A 90 19.83 -11.97 11.65
N THR A 91 19.51 -12.42 10.44
CA THR A 91 20.45 -13.07 9.50
C THR A 91 20.97 -12.13 8.41
N GLN A 92 20.47 -10.88 8.37
CA GLN A 92 20.82 -9.88 7.38
C GLN A 92 22.24 -9.38 7.63
N LYS A 93 23.16 -9.63 6.69
CA LYS A 93 24.55 -9.13 6.75
C LYS A 93 24.74 -7.75 6.12
N ARG A 94 23.75 -7.30 5.33
CA ARG A 94 23.76 -6.03 4.62
C ARG A 94 23.06 -4.95 5.44
N SER A 95 23.41 -3.68 5.19
CA SER A 95 22.67 -2.54 5.73
C SER A 95 21.19 -2.56 5.28
N LEU A 96 20.30 -2.13 6.17
CA LEU A 96 18.87 -1.96 5.94
C LEU A 96 18.60 -0.68 5.16
N THR A 97 19.08 -0.63 3.92
CA THR A 97 18.86 0.50 3.00
C THR A 97 18.11 0.01 1.77
N PRO A 98 17.26 0.86 1.15
CA PRO A 98 16.61 0.55 -0.10
C PRO A 98 17.62 0.05 -1.14
N LEU A 99 17.20 -0.94 -1.91
CA LEU A 99 17.93 -1.48 -3.03
C LEU A 99 17.25 -1.05 -4.32
N ILE A 100 18.04 -0.57 -5.27
CA ILE A 100 17.58 -0.48 -6.65
C ILE A 100 17.53 -1.91 -7.18
N GLN A 101 16.34 -2.37 -7.55
CA GLN A 101 16.14 -3.63 -8.24
C GLN A 101 15.93 -3.33 -9.72
N THR A 102 16.57 -4.11 -10.59
CA THR A 102 16.23 -4.12 -12.01
C THR A 102 14.98 -4.95 -12.21
N LEU A 103 14.08 -4.50 -13.08
CA LEU A 103 12.91 -5.29 -13.46
C LEU A 103 13.37 -6.64 -14.03
N GLU A 104 12.76 -7.73 -13.59
CA GLU A 104 13.04 -9.08 -14.11
C GLU A 104 12.59 -9.22 -15.57
N VAL A 105 11.55 -8.48 -15.94
CA VAL A 105 10.95 -8.43 -17.28
C VAL A 105 10.76 -6.97 -17.65
N GLN A 106 10.99 -6.64 -18.92
CA GLN A 106 10.71 -5.29 -19.42
C GLN A 106 9.22 -4.96 -19.27
N GLU A 107 8.92 -3.69 -19.06
CA GLU A 107 7.54 -3.23 -19.11
C GLU A 107 6.93 -3.51 -20.49
N PRO A 108 5.64 -3.86 -20.59
CA PRO A 108 4.97 -3.97 -21.87
C PRO A 108 5.10 -2.66 -22.68
N GLU A 109 5.34 -2.78 -23.99
CA GLU A 109 5.34 -1.63 -24.90
C GLU A 109 3.90 -1.15 -25.18
N GLU A 110 3.26 -0.57 -24.16
CA GLU A 110 1.95 0.05 -24.27
C GLU A 110 2.04 1.53 -23.92
N GLU A 111 1.41 2.36 -24.75
CA GLU A 111 1.33 3.80 -24.52
C GLU A 111 0.27 4.08 -23.45
N LEU A 112 0.74 4.21 -22.22
CA LEU A 112 0.01 4.57 -21.00
C LEU A 112 0.14 6.06 -20.67
N GLY A 113 0.62 6.86 -21.63
CA GLY A 113 0.84 8.29 -21.52
C GLY A 113 2.28 8.67 -21.17
N GLN A 114 3.24 7.75 -21.34
CA GLN A 114 4.66 8.02 -21.16
C GLN A 114 5.17 9.07 -22.17
N HIS A 115 4.52 9.21 -23.33
CA HIS A 115 4.92 10.11 -24.40
C HIS A 115 3.88 11.20 -24.72
N GLY A 116 2.82 11.33 -23.92
CA GLY A 116 1.83 12.40 -24.07
C GLY A 116 0.43 12.03 -23.58
N THR A 117 -0.55 12.88 -23.89
CA THR A 117 -1.94 12.62 -23.54
C THR A 117 -2.53 11.51 -24.42
N LEU A 118 -3.22 10.56 -23.79
CA LEU A 118 -3.96 9.52 -24.48
C LEU A 118 -5.36 9.99 -24.88
N ALA A 119 -5.82 9.59 -26.06
CA ALA A 119 -7.21 9.80 -26.46
C ALA A 119 -8.19 8.94 -25.65
N LYS A 120 -7.74 7.77 -25.18
CA LYS A 120 -8.49 6.83 -24.33
C LYS A 120 -7.51 5.90 -23.62
N LEU A 121 -7.82 5.54 -22.36
CA LEU A 121 -7.06 4.52 -21.64
C LEU A 121 -7.33 3.12 -22.22
N PRO A 122 -6.33 2.23 -22.22
CA PRO A 122 -6.54 0.81 -22.48
C PRO A 122 -7.55 0.17 -21.52
N GLY A 123 -8.14 -0.96 -21.92
CA GLY A 123 -9.05 -1.74 -21.06
C GLY A 123 -10.54 -1.37 -21.17
N ASN A 124 -10.91 -0.37 -21.98
CA ASN A 124 -12.31 0.04 -22.18
C ASN A 124 -13.05 0.31 -20.86
N ASN A 125 -12.51 1.24 -20.06
CA ASN A 125 -13.10 1.66 -18.79
C ASN A 125 -14.02 2.88 -19.02
N PRO A 126 -15.33 2.72 -19.31
CA PRO A 126 -16.23 3.86 -19.41
C PRO A 126 -16.33 4.55 -18.04
N VAL A 127 -16.52 5.86 -18.04
CA VAL A 127 -16.81 6.59 -16.81
C VAL A 127 -18.17 6.14 -16.25
N THR A 128 -18.20 5.76 -14.98
CA THR A 128 -19.38 5.27 -14.26
C THR A 128 -19.53 5.99 -12.92
N GLY A 129 -20.77 6.02 -12.42
CA GLY A 129 -21.14 6.84 -11.26
C GLY A 129 -21.82 8.14 -11.69
N ALA A 130 -22.51 8.78 -10.75
CA ALA A 130 -23.11 10.10 -10.95
C ALA A 130 -22.43 11.09 -10.00
N LEU A 131 -22.12 12.28 -10.50
CA LEU A 131 -21.78 13.43 -9.66
C LEU A 131 -22.99 13.68 -8.74
N ARG A 132 -22.76 13.63 -7.43
CA ARG A 132 -23.75 14.06 -6.43
C ARG A 132 -23.71 15.55 -6.25
#